data_AF-A0A9D7IVJ2-F1
#
_entry.id   AF-A0A9D7IVJ2-F1
#
_cell.length_a   1.000
_cell.length_b   1.000
_cell.length_c   1.000
_cell.angle_alpha   90.00
_cell.angle_beta   90.00
_cell.angle_gamma   90.00
#
_symmetry.space_group_name_H-M   'P 1'
#
loop_
_entity.id
_entity.type
_entity.pdbx_description
1 polymer ?
#
loop_
_entity_poly.entity_id
_entity_poly.type
_entity_poly.pdbx_seq_one_letter_code
_entity_poly.pdbx_strand_id
1 'polypeptide(L)'
;MQGAPSHVDTFDLKVGAWTPVNFTPETINGILFPKGLMPTIATHLDKVGIVRSLRAPALVHSLQQVWTQISRNPTAALGKIAPNIGSVAALEFESQRQPNQKLPGFLSLNGGNTIGSVTLMQSILRLQ
;
A
#
# COMPACT_ATOMS: atom_id res chain seq x y z
N MET A 1 4.38 12.71 13.93
CA MET A 1 4.78 11.81 12.83
C MET A 1 5.80 10.86 13.42
N GLN A 2 5.39 9.69 13.88
CA GLN A 2 6.32 8.69 14.43
C GLN A 2 7.06 8.08 13.25
N GLY A 3 8.40 8.05 13.33
CA GLY A 3 9.26 7.59 12.24
C GLY A 3 8.85 6.20 11.76
N ALA A 4 8.68 6.05 10.45
CA ALA A 4 8.55 4.76 9.81
C ALA A 4 9.95 4.26 9.39
N PRO A 5 10.14 2.94 9.26
CA PRO A 5 11.37 2.38 8.68
C PRO A 5 11.66 3.01 7.32
N SER A 6 12.92 3.31 7.06
CA SER A 6 13.30 3.92 5.78
C SER A 6 13.08 2.93 4.62
N HIS A 7 12.94 3.45 3.41
CA HIS A 7 12.85 2.62 2.20
C HIS A 7 14.09 1.74 2.00
N VAL A 8 15.29 2.23 2.39
CA VAL A 8 16.56 1.48 2.27
C VAL A 8 16.73 0.41 3.35
N ASP A 9 15.92 0.47 4.41
CA ASP A 9 15.83 -0.57 5.44
C ASP A 9 14.70 -1.58 5.13
N THR A 10 13.95 -1.38 4.05
CA THR A 10 12.77 -2.18 3.70
C THR A 10 12.83 -2.70 2.26
N PHE A 11 12.32 -1.95 1.28
CA PHE A 11 12.09 -2.41 -0.09
C PHE A 11 13.31 -2.25 -1.03
N ASP A 12 14.35 -1.52 -0.61
CA ASP A 12 15.66 -1.48 -1.27
C ASP A 12 16.79 -1.73 -0.26
N LEU A 13 16.73 -2.90 0.38
CA LEU A 13 17.64 -3.25 1.47
C LEU A 13 19.11 -3.13 1.04
N LYS A 14 19.87 -2.27 1.74
CA LYS A 14 21.33 -2.19 1.61
C LYS A 14 22.00 -2.86 2.81
N VAL A 15 22.74 -3.94 2.54
CA VAL A 15 23.45 -4.69 3.58
C VAL A 15 24.88 -4.19 3.74
N GLY A 16 25.34 -4.10 4.98
CA GLY A 16 26.70 -3.71 5.35
C GLY A 16 27.01 -4.10 6.79
N ALA A 17 28.20 -3.73 7.27
CA ALA A 17 28.62 -4.02 8.65
C ALA A 17 27.69 -3.42 9.72
N TRP A 18 26.89 -2.42 9.35
CA TRP A 18 25.90 -1.75 10.18
C TRP A 18 24.53 -2.46 10.20
N THR A 19 24.31 -3.49 9.38
CA THR A 19 22.99 -4.15 9.29
C THR A 19 22.73 -4.99 10.54
N PRO A 20 21.66 -4.72 11.30
CA PRO A 20 21.32 -5.51 12.48
C PRO A 20 21.05 -6.98 12.12
N VAL A 21 21.52 -7.91 12.96
CA VAL A 21 21.39 -9.36 12.72
C VAL A 21 19.92 -9.79 12.60
N ASN A 22 19.01 -9.12 13.30
CA ASN A 22 17.58 -9.42 13.28
C ASN A 22 16.86 -9.01 11.98
N PHE A 23 17.52 -8.32 11.05
CA PHE A 23 16.94 -8.09 9.72
C PHE A 23 16.83 -9.38 8.91
N THR A 24 17.70 -10.36 9.22
CA THR A 24 17.83 -11.65 8.53
C THR A 24 17.64 -11.52 7.01
N PRO A 25 18.54 -10.78 6.31
CA PRO A 25 18.39 -10.52 4.89
C PRO A 25 18.31 -11.81 4.08
N GLU A 26 17.31 -11.93 3.21
CA GLU A 26 17.11 -13.07 2.33
C GLU A 26 16.86 -12.58 0.91
N THR A 27 17.43 -13.26 -0.08
CA THR A 27 17.12 -12.98 -1.49
C THR A 27 15.93 -13.82 -1.92
N ILE A 28 14.80 -13.17 -2.18
CA ILE A 28 13.54 -13.79 -2.59
C ILE A 28 13.21 -13.27 -3.99
N ASN A 29 13.12 -14.16 -4.98
CA ASN A 29 12.84 -13.81 -6.38
C ASN A 29 13.78 -12.70 -6.95
N GLY A 30 15.07 -12.74 -6.57
CA GLY A 30 16.06 -11.74 -6.98
C GLY A 30 15.99 -10.40 -6.24
N ILE A 31 15.12 -10.28 -5.23
CA ILE A 31 15.00 -9.10 -4.37
C ILE A 31 15.65 -9.42 -3.02
N LEU A 32 16.63 -8.62 -2.62
CA LEU A 32 17.19 -8.68 -1.27
C LEU A 32 16.22 -8.01 -0.29
N PHE A 33 15.68 -8.78 0.67
CA PHE A 33 14.57 -8.37 1.52
C PHE A 33 14.83 -8.67 3.01
N PRO A 34 14.45 -7.78 3.94
CA PRO A 34 14.67 -7.97 5.38
C PRO A 34 13.54 -8.83 5.97
N LYS A 35 13.62 -10.14 5.76
CA LYS A 35 12.59 -11.10 6.19
C LYS A 35 12.31 -11.05 7.69
N GLY A 36 13.32 -10.80 8.51
CA GLY A 36 13.16 -10.71 9.96
C GLY A 36 12.35 -9.49 10.40
N LEU A 37 12.41 -8.40 9.63
CA LEU A 37 11.64 -7.19 9.91
C LEU A 37 10.20 -7.27 9.36
N MET A 38 10.01 -7.87 8.18
CA MET A 38 8.73 -7.92 7.48
C MET A 38 8.35 -9.35 7.05
N PRO A 39 8.17 -10.29 7.98
CA PRO A 39 8.02 -11.71 7.66
C PRO A 39 6.77 -12.01 6.83
N THR A 40 5.65 -11.35 7.12
CA THR A 40 4.40 -11.54 6.37
C THR A 40 4.46 -10.98 4.95
N ILE A 41 5.23 -9.92 4.71
CA ILE A 41 5.41 -9.40 3.36
C ILE A 41 6.34 -10.34 2.58
N ALA A 42 7.38 -10.88 3.24
CA ALA A 42 8.29 -11.83 2.63
C ALA A 42 7.56 -13.09 2.10
N THR A 43 6.53 -13.57 2.80
CA THR A 43 5.71 -14.72 2.34
C THR A 43 4.80 -14.42 1.16
N HIS A 44 4.61 -13.13 0.84
CA HIS A 44 3.74 -12.68 -0.25
C HIS A 44 4.49 -11.81 -1.27
N LEU A 45 5.83 -11.88 -1.29
CA LEU A 45 6.66 -11.02 -2.13
C LEU A 45 6.45 -11.31 -3.62
N ASP A 46 5.96 -12.50 -3.97
CA ASP A 46 5.49 -12.90 -5.30
C ASP A 46 4.26 -12.10 -5.78
N LYS A 47 3.48 -11.55 -4.84
CA LYS A 47 2.28 -10.74 -5.11
C LYS A 47 2.56 -9.23 -5.03
N VAL A 48 3.81 -8.81 -4.87
CA VAL A 48 4.23 -7.41 -4.69
C VAL A 48 5.17 -6.98 -5.81
N GLY A 49 4.84 -5.88 -6.49
CA GLY A 49 5.75 -5.20 -7.42
C GLY A 49 6.50 -4.06 -6.74
N ILE A 50 7.82 -4.02 -6.87
CA ILE A 50 8.66 -2.92 -6.37
C ILE A 50 9.09 -2.02 -7.53
N VAL A 51 8.72 -0.73 -7.47
CA VAL A 51 9.09 0.26 -8.48
C VAL A 51 10.16 1.20 -7.92
N ARG A 52 11.38 1.15 -8.46
CA ARG A 52 12.55 1.93 -8.00
C ARG A 52 12.88 3.10 -8.93
N SER A 53 11.92 3.98 -9.23
CA SER A 53 12.13 5.23 -10.00
C SER A 53 10.87 6.09 -10.03
N LEU A 54 10.28 6.35 -8.86
CA LEU A 54 9.11 7.22 -8.75
C LEU A 54 9.50 8.59 -8.24
N ARG A 55 8.95 9.63 -8.87
CA ARG A 55 9.08 11.02 -8.40
C ARG A 55 7.91 11.35 -7.49
N ALA A 56 8.25 11.83 -6.29
CA ALA A 56 7.30 12.38 -5.33
C ALA A 56 6.58 13.61 -5.92
N PRO A 57 5.22 13.61 -6.04
CA PRO A 57 4.48 14.75 -6.57
C PRO A 57 4.25 15.86 -5.54
N ALA A 58 4.60 15.66 -4.26
CA ALA A 58 4.45 16.66 -3.20
C ALA A 58 5.69 16.74 -2.29
N LEU A 59 5.99 17.95 -1.80
CA LEU A 59 7.11 18.17 -0.88
C LEU A 59 6.74 17.94 0.60
N VAL A 60 5.44 17.95 0.93
CA VAL A 60 4.97 17.79 2.31
C VAL A 60 4.66 16.33 2.58
N HIS A 61 5.41 15.71 3.51
CA HIS A 61 5.32 14.29 3.81
C HIS A 61 3.90 13.81 4.11
N SER A 62 3.17 14.51 5.00
CA SER A 62 1.80 14.13 5.39
C SER A 62 0.82 14.20 4.22
N LEU A 63 0.97 15.18 3.33
CA LEU A 63 0.15 15.28 2.13
C LEU A 63 0.43 14.13 1.17
N GLN A 64 1.71 13.82 0.92
CA GLN A 64 2.06 12.74 0.01
C GLN A 64 1.64 11.37 0.53
N GLN A 65 1.71 11.15 1.84
CA GLN A 65 1.20 9.93 2.47
C GLN A 65 -0.28 9.73 2.12
N VAL A 66 -1.10 10.77 2.29
CA VAL A 66 -2.52 10.74 1.97
C VAL A 66 -2.73 10.52 0.48
N TRP A 67 -2.05 11.27 -0.38
CA TRP A 67 -2.25 11.21 -1.83
C TRP A 67 -1.88 9.83 -2.40
N THR A 68 -0.89 9.16 -1.81
CA THR A 68 -0.52 7.79 -2.17
C THR A 68 -1.62 6.81 -1.76
N GLN A 69 -2.21 6.96 -0.57
CA GLN A 69 -3.29 6.09 -0.09
C GLN A 69 -4.58 6.21 -0.92
N ILE A 70 -4.91 7.42 -1.39
CA ILE A 70 -6.12 7.65 -2.21
C ILE A 70 -5.85 7.64 -3.72
N SER A 71 -4.58 7.58 -4.13
CA SER A 71 -4.04 7.70 -5.49
C SER A 71 -4.53 8.92 -6.28
N ARG A 72 -4.73 10.06 -5.62
CA ARG A 72 -5.15 11.32 -6.26
C ARG A 72 -4.70 12.53 -5.46
N ASN A 73 -4.63 13.68 -6.15
CA ASN A 73 -4.47 14.98 -5.51
C ASN A 73 -5.85 15.64 -5.30
N PRO A 74 -6.35 15.76 -4.05
CA PRO A 74 -7.64 16.37 -3.76
C PRO A 74 -7.64 17.91 -3.85
N THR A 75 -6.47 18.56 -3.86
CA THR A 75 -6.34 20.02 -3.98
C THR A 75 -6.15 20.50 -5.43
N ALA A 76 -5.93 19.58 -6.38
CA ALA A 76 -5.91 19.90 -7.80
C ALA A 76 -7.29 20.36 -8.30
N ALA A 77 -7.34 21.03 -9.45
CA ALA A 77 -8.59 21.55 -10.03
C ALA A 77 -9.67 20.45 -10.22
N LEU A 78 -9.27 19.24 -10.61
CA LEU A 78 -10.15 18.09 -10.76
C LEU A 78 -10.25 17.22 -9.49
N GLY A 79 -9.65 17.67 -8.38
CA GLY A 79 -9.60 16.93 -7.12
C GLY A 79 -10.99 16.64 -6.54
N LYS A 80 -12.00 17.46 -6.82
CA LYS A 80 -13.37 17.19 -6.34
C LYS A 80 -14.07 16.05 -7.07
N ILE A 81 -13.68 15.76 -8.31
CA ILE A 81 -14.33 14.76 -9.16
C ILE A 81 -13.46 13.51 -9.40
N ALA A 82 -12.17 13.58 -9.10
CA ALA A 82 -11.26 12.44 -9.22
C ALA A 82 -11.62 11.35 -8.19
N PRO A 83 -11.90 10.11 -8.64
CA PRO A 83 -12.29 9.01 -7.75
C PRO A 83 -11.12 8.50 -6.91
N ASN A 84 -11.42 7.93 -5.74
CA ASN A 84 -10.44 7.21 -4.95
C ASN A 84 -10.10 5.87 -5.64
N ILE A 85 -8.85 5.43 -5.59
CA ILE A 85 -8.46 4.13 -6.17
C ILE A 85 -9.31 2.96 -5.65
N GLY A 86 -9.70 2.99 -4.38
CA GLY A 86 -10.58 1.99 -3.78
C GLY A 86 -11.98 1.97 -4.39
N SER A 87 -12.51 3.12 -4.83
CA SER A 87 -13.79 3.17 -5.55
C SER A 87 -13.67 2.62 -6.98
N VAL A 88 -12.52 2.82 -7.63
CA VAL A 88 -12.25 2.24 -8.95
C VAL A 88 -12.15 0.74 -8.82
N ALA A 89 -11.34 0.24 -7.87
CA ALA A 89 -11.23 -1.19 -7.61
C ALA A 89 -12.59 -1.83 -7.28
N ALA A 90 -13.40 -1.21 -6.41
CA ALA A 90 -14.73 -1.72 -6.10
C ALA A 90 -15.64 -1.82 -7.33
N LEU A 91 -15.57 -0.83 -8.24
CA LEU A 91 -16.33 -0.85 -9.48
C LEU A 91 -15.89 -2.00 -10.41
N GLU A 92 -14.58 -2.20 -10.58
CA GLU A 92 -14.03 -3.28 -11.42
C GLU A 92 -14.43 -4.68 -10.92
N PHE A 93 -14.53 -4.85 -9.59
CA PHE A 93 -14.90 -6.12 -8.97
C PHE A 93 -16.41 -6.27 -8.69
N GLU A 94 -17.26 -5.31 -9.06
CA GLU A 94 -18.70 -5.36 -8.78
C GLU A 94 -19.38 -6.57 -9.44
N SER A 95 -18.89 -7.01 -10.61
CA SER A 95 -19.37 -8.23 -11.28
C SER A 95 -19.14 -9.51 -10.47
N GLN A 96 -18.19 -9.52 -9.54
CA GLN A 96 -17.84 -10.65 -8.69
C GLN A 96 -18.54 -10.60 -7.32
N ARG A 97 -19.39 -9.59 -7.11
CA ARG A 97 -20.11 -9.35 -5.86
C ARG A 97 -21.08 -10.50 -5.56
N GLN A 98 -21.02 -11.00 -4.34
CA GLN A 98 -21.89 -12.07 -3.87
C GLN A 98 -23.18 -11.51 -3.21
N PRO A 99 -24.34 -12.18 -3.34
CA PRO A 99 -25.61 -11.69 -2.78
C PRO A 99 -25.63 -11.51 -1.25
N ASN A 100 -24.69 -12.14 -0.54
CA ASN A 100 -24.52 -12.04 0.90
C ASN A 100 -23.65 -10.83 1.32
N GLN A 101 -23.01 -10.12 0.40
CA GLN A 101 -22.21 -8.92 0.68
C GLN A 101 -23.12 -7.68 0.80
N LYS A 102 -23.56 -7.40 2.03
CA LYS A 102 -24.50 -6.31 2.35
C LYS A 102 -23.88 -4.92 2.40
N LEU A 103 -22.57 -4.82 2.59
CA LEU A 103 -21.86 -3.54 2.63
C LEU A 103 -21.56 -3.02 1.21
N PRO A 104 -21.46 -1.69 1.01
CA PRO A 104 -21.00 -1.15 -0.28
C PRO A 104 -19.57 -1.60 -0.56
N GLY A 105 -19.22 -1.78 -1.85
CA GLY A 105 -17.90 -2.25 -2.27
C GLY A 105 -16.74 -1.33 -1.86
N PHE A 106 -17.02 -0.04 -1.63
CA PHE A 106 -16.06 0.93 -1.14
C PHE A 106 -16.67 1.87 -0.11
N LEU A 107 -15.92 2.14 0.97
CA LEU A 107 -16.23 3.16 1.96
C LEU A 107 -14.97 3.97 2.27
N SER A 108 -15.05 5.28 2.06
CA SER A 108 -13.98 6.21 2.45
C SER A 108 -14.30 6.82 3.81
N LEU A 109 -13.44 6.58 4.80
CA LEU A 109 -13.55 7.20 6.12
C LEU A 109 -12.47 8.28 6.26
N ASN A 110 -12.88 9.53 6.47
CA ASN A 110 -11.96 10.62 6.75
C ASN A 110 -11.91 10.86 8.27
N GLY A 111 -11.03 10.12 8.96
CA GLY A 111 -10.87 10.16 10.41
C GLY A 111 -9.79 11.14 10.89
N GLY A 112 -9.56 12.24 10.16
CA GLY A 112 -8.49 13.19 10.48
C GLY A 112 -7.10 12.65 10.08
N ASN A 113 -6.23 12.39 11.06
CA ASN A 113 -4.84 11.92 10.82
C ASN A 113 -4.74 10.49 10.27
N THR A 114 -5.85 9.76 10.25
CA THR A 114 -5.95 8.43 9.66
C THR A 114 -6.93 8.49 8.49
N ILE A 115 -6.40 8.40 7.27
CA ILE A 115 -7.22 8.20 6.08
C ILE A 115 -7.27 6.69 5.84
N GLY A 116 -8.31 6.08 6.38
CA GLY A 116 -8.68 4.69 6.10
C GLY A 116 -9.56 4.66 4.86
N SER A 117 -9.00 4.29 3.71
CA SER A 117 -9.81 3.84 2.58
C SER A 117 -9.94 2.32 2.72
N VAL A 118 -11.13 1.85 3.09
CA VAL A 118 -11.38 0.40 3.19
C VAL A 118 -12.14 -0.03 1.95
N THR A 119 -11.47 -0.77 1.07
CA THR A 119 -12.15 -1.60 0.08
C THR A 119 -12.55 -2.88 0.80
N LEU A 120 -13.85 -3.04 1.05
CA LEU A 120 -14.38 -4.22 1.72
C LEU A 120 -14.55 -5.35 0.71
N MET A 121 -13.42 -5.95 0.31
CA MET A 121 -13.43 -7.18 -0.48
C MET A 121 -13.69 -8.37 0.46
N GLN A 122 -14.90 -8.47 1.03
CA GLN A 122 -15.28 -9.62 1.84
C GLN A 122 -15.41 -10.86 0.94
N SER A 123 -14.36 -11.69 0.92
CA SER A 123 -14.30 -13.06 0.36
C SER A 123 -13.96 -13.28 -1.13
N ILE A 124 -13.04 -12.53 -1.72
CA ILE A 124 -12.36 -12.95 -2.99
C ILE A 124 -10.87 -13.27 -2.76
N LEU A 125 -10.49 -13.59 -1.52
CA LEU A 125 -9.15 -14.13 -1.18
C LEU A 125 -9.21 -15.61 -0.77
N ARG A 126 -10.12 -16.39 -1.36
CA ARG A 126 -9.92 -17.84 -1.48
C ARG A 126 -9.61 -18.15 -2.94
N LEU A 127 -8.38 -18.63 -3.17
CA LEU A 127 -7.87 -19.27 -4.38
C LEU A 127 -7.48 -18.30 -5.52
N GLN A 128 -6.24 -17.82 -5.49
CA GLN A 128 -5.14 -18.42 -6.27
C GLN A 128 -3.84 -18.41 -5.46
#